data_AF-A0A5T5IC86-F1
#
_entry.id   AF-A0A5T5IC86-F1
#
_cell.length_a   1.000
_cell.length_b   1.000
_cell.length_c   1.000
_cell.angle_alpha   90.00
_cell.angle_beta   90.00
_cell.angle_gamma   90.00
#
_symmetry.space_group_name_H-M   'P 1'
#
loop_
_entity.id
_entity.type
_entity.pdbx_description
1 polymer ?
#
loop_
_entity_poly.entity_id
_entity_poly.type
_entity_poly.pdbx_seq_one_letter_code
_entity_poly.pdbx_strand_id
1 'polypeptide(L)'
;MDFESQISNEEVLDRICQVYGFTQKIQLANHFNIAASTLQNRYTRGNVSYDFAAFCALETGVNIQWILTGKGPQKPDEHSKSSYELKSFTLSEGRLTDNGVLNIDPELFEKPLKSAICVKNESKSYITEKDAPLADGLWIVDVEGAISLRELTVLPGKRLHVAGGKVPFECGIDEIKTIGRVVGIYSEIN
;
A
#
# COMPACT_ATOMS: atom_id res chain seq x y z
N MET A 1 -19.19 -0.50 -30.91
CA MET A 1 -18.04 -1.38 -31.26
C MET A 1 -18.14 -2.58 -30.37
N ASP A 2 -18.46 -3.74 -30.93
CA ASP A 2 -18.73 -4.97 -30.17
C ASP A 2 -17.44 -5.52 -29.59
N PHE A 3 -17.26 -5.33 -28.28
CA PHE A 3 -16.12 -5.86 -27.53
C PHE A 3 -15.94 -7.38 -27.74
N GLU A 4 -17.05 -8.11 -27.92
CA GLU A 4 -17.05 -9.55 -28.19
C GLU A 4 -16.44 -9.92 -29.56
N SER A 5 -16.50 -9.03 -30.55
CA SER A 5 -15.94 -9.28 -31.89
C SER A 5 -14.41 -9.36 -31.91
N GLN A 6 -13.76 -8.97 -30.82
CA GLN A 6 -12.30 -9.00 -30.65
C GLN A 6 -11.81 -10.17 -29.80
N ILE A 7 -12.70 -11.01 -29.27
CA ILE A 7 -12.35 -12.13 -28.37
C ILE A 7 -12.49 -13.45 -29.12
N SER A 8 -11.37 -14.12 -29.37
CA SER A 8 -11.36 -15.49 -29.88
C SER A 8 -11.54 -16.49 -28.74
N ASN A 9 -12.64 -17.25 -28.74
CA ASN A 9 -12.90 -18.27 -27.72
C ASN A 9 -11.84 -19.39 -27.73
N GLU A 10 -11.28 -19.74 -28.88
CA GLU A 10 -10.17 -20.71 -28.97
C GLU A 10 -8.95 -20.22 -28.16
N GLU A 11 -8.56 -18.96 -28.36
CA GLU A 11 -7.45 -18.37 -27.62
C GLU A 11 -7.74 -18.25 -26.12
N VAL A 12 -8.99 -17.99 -25.72
CA VAL A 12 -9.39 -17.99 -24.30
C VAL A 12 -9.17 -19.37 -23.69
N LEU A 13 -9.63 -20.44 -24.33
CA LEU A 13 -9.47 -21.80 -23.84
C LEU A 13 -7.99 -22.23 -23.79
N ASP A 14 -7.19 -21.79 -24.77
CA ASP A 14 -5.75 -22.06 -24.79
C ASP A 14 -4.99 -21.29 -23.70
N ARG A 15 -5.35 -20.02 -23.44
CA ARG A 15 -4.82 -19.27 -22.29
C ARG A 15 -5.20 -19.91 -20.97
N ILE A 16 -6.42 -20.45 -20.84
CA ILE A 16 -6.84 -21.19 -19.65
C ILE A 16 -5.99 -22.46 -19.49
N CYS A 17 -5.73 -23.22 -20.55
CA CYS A 17 -4.82 -24.37 -20.51
C CYS A 17 -3.42 -23.95 -20.06
N GLN A 18 -2.90 -22.84 -20.59
CA GLN A 18 -1.60 -22.30 -20.21
C GLN A 18 -1.54 -21.95 -18.72
N VAL A 19 -2.58 -21.31 -18.18
CA VAL A 19 -2.66 -20.90 -16.77
C VAL A 19 -2.64 -22.10 -15.82
N TYR A 20 -3.35 -23.18 -16.16
CA TYR A 20 -3.33 -24.42 -15.39
C TYR A 20 -2.10 -25.31 -15.66
N GLY A 21 -1.25 -24.96 -16.64
CA GLY A 21 -0.10 -25.78 -17.04
C GLY A 21 -0.49 -27.07 -17.78
N PHE A 22 -1.65 -27.09 -18.44
CA PHE A 22 -2.13 -28.23 -19.21
C PHE A 22 -1.44 -28.32 -20.56
N THR A 23 -0.94 -29.50 -20.89
CA THR A 23 -0.29 -29.79 -22.19
C THR A 23 -1.27 -30.41 -23.18
N GLN A 24 -2.36 -31.00 -22.68
CA GLN A 24 -3.38 -31.67 -23.48
C GLN A 24 -4.77 -31.12 -23.13
N LYS A 25 -5.59 -30.83 -24.15
CA LYS A 25 -6.96 -30.31 -23.98
C LYS A 25 -7.85 -31.22 -23.11
N ILE A 26 -7.61 -32.53 -23.11
CA ILE A 26 -8.35 -33.47 -22.25
C ILE A 26 -8.17 -33.18 -20.75
N GLN A 27 -7.02 -32.61 -20.34
CA GLN A 27 -6.79 -32.24 -18.94
C GLN A 27 -7.74 -31.11 -18.51
N LEU A 28 -8.02 -30.16 -19.40
CA LEU A 28 -9.00 -29.11 -19.15
C LEU A 28 -10.43 -29.67 -19.03
N ALA A 29 -10.79 -30.64 -19.88
CA ALA A 29 -12.09 -31.30 -19.79
C ALA A 29 -12.27 -32.04 -18.46
N ASN A 30 -11.22 -32.75 -18.03
CA ASN A 30 -11.20 -33.45 -16.74
C ASN A 30 -11.26 -32.47 -15.56
N HIS A 31 -10.55 -31.34 -15.63
CA HIS A 31 -10.57 -30.29 -14.60
C HIS A 31 -11.97 -29.75 -14.37
N PHE A 32 -12.69 -29.44 -15.45
CA PHE A 32 -14.07 -28.95 -15.39
C PHE A 32 -15.13 -30.06 -15.29
N ASN A 33 -14.72 -31.33 -15.14
CA ASN A 33 -15.58 -32.50 -15.07
C ASN A 33 -16.60 -32.59 -16.23
N ILE A 34 -16.13 -32.36 -17.46
CA ILE A 34 -16.93 -32.46 -18.70
C ILE A 34 -16.35 -33.51 -19.66
N ALA A 35 -17.18 -34.00 -20.59
CA ALA A 35 -16.71 -34.90 -21.63
C ALA A 35 -15.80 -34.19 -22.65
N ALA A 36 -14.86 -34.92 -23.24
CA ALA A 36 -13.97 -34.41 -24.29
C ALA A 36 -14.75 -33.83 -25.49
N SER A 37 -15.88 -34.46 -25.85
CA SER A 37 -16.78 -33.97 -26.92
C SER A 37 -17.43 -32.64 -26.55
N THR A 38 -17.77 -32.42 -25.28
CA THR A 38 -18.29 -31.14 -24.78
C THR A 38 -17.24 -30.04 -24.89
N LEU A 39 -15.98 -30.34 -24.54
CA LEU A 39 -14.88 -29.38 -24.68
C LEU A 39 -14.62 -29.07 -26.17
N GLN A 40 -14.61 -30.08 -27.04
CA GLN A 40 -14.43 -29.87 -28.48
C GLN A 40 -15.52 -28.97 -29.06
N ASN A 41 -16.78 -29.18 -28.66
CA ASN A 41 -17.88 -28.29 -29.06
C ASN A 41 -17.66 -26.85 -28.56
N ARG A 42 -17.14 -26.69 -27.34
CA ARG A 42 -16.80 -25.36 -26.82
C ARG A 42 -15.73 -24.66 -27.66
N TYR A 43 -14.74 -25.37 -28.20
CA TYR A 43 -13.76 -24.78 -29.13
C TYR A 43 -14.39 -24.32 -30.46
N THR A 44 -15.35 -25.07 -31.00
CA THR A 44 -15.88 -24.84 -32.36
C THR A 44 -17.09 -23.91 -32.43
N ARG A 45 -17.85 -23.74 -31.33
CA ARG A 45 -19.13 -23.00 -31.32
C ARG A 45 -19.03 -21.47 -31.45
N GLY A 46 -17.83 -20.90 -31.41
CA GLY A 46 -17.59 -19.45 -31.48
C GLY A 46 -17.91 -18.65 -30.20
N ASN A 47 -18.92 -19.06 -29.41
CA ASN A 47 -19.26 -18.36 -28.16
C ASN A 47 -18.21 -18.55 -27.06
N VAL A 48 -17.80 -17.42 -26.48
CA VAL A 48 -16.81 -17.31 -25.41
C VAL A 48 -17.23 -18.08 -24.16
N SER A 49 -16.32 -18.90 -23.64
CA SER A 49 -16.49 -19.68 -22.41
C SER A 49 -16.14 -18.84 -21.17
N TYR A 50 -16.98 -17.82 -20.89
CA TYR A 50 -16.82 -16.93 -19.74
C TYR A 50 -16.86 -17.67 -18.40
N ASP A 51 -17.60 -18.78 -18.33
CA ASP A 51 -17.65 -19.68 -17.18
C ASP A 51 -16.26 -20.22 -16.85
N PHE A 52 -15.56 -20.77 -17.84
CA PHE A 52 -14.22 -21.32 -17.64
C PHE A 52 -13.20 -20.23 -17.31
N ALA A 53 -13.31 -19.06 -17.95
CA ALA A 53 -12.45 -17.92 -17.65
C ALA A 53 -12.62 -17.41 -16.21
N ALA A 54 -13.87 -17.36 -15.72
CA ALA A 54 -14.17 -16.94 -14.35
C ALA A 54 -13.62 -17.92 -13.31
N PHE A 55 -13.84 -19.23 -13.50
CA PHE A 55 -13.26 -20.25 -12.61
C PHE A 55 -11.74 -20.23 -12.62
N CYS A 56 -11.13 -20.11 -13.80
CA CYS A 56 -9.68 -20.00 -13.95
C CYS A 56 -9.12 -18.79 -13.17
N ALA A 57 -9.76 -17.62 -13.31
CA ALA A 57 -9.37 -16.43 -12.55
C ALA A 57 -9.48 -16.63 -11.03
N LEU A 58 -10.57 -17.24 -10.57
CA LEU A 58 -10.82 -17.49 -9.14
C LEU A 58 -9.84 -18.50 -8.53
N GLU A 59 -9.50 -19.56 -9.26
CA GLU A 59 -8.63 -20.63 -8.76
C GLU A 59 -7.16 -20.25 -8.79
N THR A 60 -6.73 -19.47 -9.79
CA THR A 60 -5.31 -19.20 -10.04
C THR A 60 -4.87 -17.77 -9.71
N GLY A 61 -5.84 -16.88 -9.44
CA GLY A 61 -5.60 -15.45 -9.21
C GLY A 61 -5.16 -14.69 -10.47
N VAL A 62 -5.22 -15.30 -11.65
CA VAL A 62 -4.86 -14.66 -12.92
C VAL A 62 -5.93 -13.64 -13.32
N ASN A 63 -5.48 -12.52 -13.89
CA ASN A 63 -6.35 -11.42 -14.29
C ASN A 63 -7.30 -11.88 -15.42
N ILE A 64 -8.61 -11.75 -15.18
CA ILE A 64 -9.64 -12.15 -16.14
C ILE A 64 -9.56 -11.37 -17.46
N GLN A 65 -9.11 -10.12 -17.45
CA GLN A 65 -8.87 -9.34 -18.66
C GLN A 65 -7.77 -9.97 -19.52
N TRP A 66 -6.69 -10.46 -18.91
CA TRP A 66 -5.65 -11.18 -19.64
C TRP A 66 -6.16 -12.53 -20.16
N ILE A 67 -6.94 -13.27 -19.37
CA ILE A 67 -7.54 -14.54 -19.83
C ILE A 67 -8.44 -14.32 -21.06
N LEU A 68 -9.25 -13.26 -21.04
CA LEU A 68 -10.19 -12.98 -22.13
C LEU A 68 -9.53 -12.36 -23.35
N THR A 69 -8.55 -11.47 -23.18
CA THR A 69 -8.04 -10.63 -24.27
C THR A 69 -6.57 -10.84 -24.62
N GLY A 70 -5.81 -11.55 -23.78
CA GLY A 70 -4.36 -11.66 -23.86
C GLY A 70 -3.60 -10.35 -23.57
N LYS A 71 -4.30 -9.27 -23.20
CA LYS A 71 -3.73 -7.94 -22.97
C LYS A 71 -3.59 -7.67 -21.46
N GLY A 72 -2.57 -6.89 -21.12
CA GLY A 72 -2.26 -6.53 -19.73
C GLY A 72 -1.44 -7.60 -19.00
N PRO A 73 -1.22 -7.43 -17.69
CA PRO A 73 -0.44 -8.39 -16.91
C PRO A 73 -1.25 -9.66 -16.60
N GLN A 74 -0.60 -10.83 -16.72
CA GLN A 74 -1.23 -12.14 -16.53
C GLN A 74 -1.70 -12.34 -15.08
N LYS A 75 -0.83 -12.07 -14.12
CA LYS A 75 -1.25 -11.92 -12.73
C LYS A 75 -1.55 -10.44 -12.51
N PRO A 76 -2.58 -10.08 -11.72
CA PRO A 76 -2.59 -8.76 -11.13
C PRO A 76 -1.22 -8.56 -10.50
N ASP A 77 -0.57 -7.44 -10.81
CA ASP A 77 0.74 -7.14 -10.28
C ASP A 77 0.72 -7.35 -8.76
N GLU A 78 1.36 -8.44 -8.30
CA GLU A 78 1.85 -8.54 -6.93
C GLU A 78 3.02 -7.57 -6.71
N HIS A 79 3.37 -6.76 -7.73
CA HIS A 79 3.96 -5.45 -7.52
C HIS A 79 2.91 -4.55 -6.88
N SER A 80 2.71 -4.78 -5.58
CA SER A 80 2.76 -3.75 -4.56
C SER A 80 2.50 -2.36 -5.15
N LYS A 81 1.27 -1.85 -5.04
CA LYS A 81 1.17 -0.47 -4.56
C LYS A 81 2.07 -0.46 -3.34
N SER A 82 3.25 0.16 -3.44
CA SER A 82 4.32 0.01 -2.47
C SER A 82 3.93 0.76 -1.21
N SER A 83 2.90 0.29 -0.51
CA SER A 83 2.38 0.92 0.69
C SER A 83 3.51 1.01 1.69
N TYR A 84 3.73 2.20 2.22
CA TYR A 84 4.63 2.35 3.35
C TYR A 84 4.01 1.64 4.55
N GLU A 85 4.72 0.64 5.04
CA GLU A 85 4.40 -0.03 6.30
C GLU A 85 5.06 0.76 7.44
N LEU A 86 4.28 1.59 8.13
CA LEU A 86 4.79 2.46 9.20
C LEU A 86 4.45 1.87 10.56
N LYS A 87 5.44 1.75 11.46
CA LYS A 87 5.14 1.49 12.88
C LYS A 87 4.31 2.63 13.43
N SER A 88 3.19 2.28 14.06
CA SER A 88 2.21 3.19 14.63
C SER A 88 2.38 3.24 16.14
N PHE A 89 2.38 4.43 16.71
CA PHE A 89 2.43 4.68 18.14
C PHE A 89 1.29 5.59 18.56
N THR A 90 0.82 5.46 19.79
CA THR A 90 -0.05 6.45 20.43
C THR A 90 0.77 7.27 21.42
N LEU A 91 0.72 8.59 21.28
CA LEU A 91 1.28 9.56 22.21
C LEU A 91 0.21 9.94 23.23
N SER A 92 0.44 9.61 24.50
CA SER A 92 -0.43 9.98 25.62
C SER A 92 0.40 10.21 26.87
N GLU A 93 0.09 11.27 27.62
CA GLU A 93 0.72 11.58 28.92
C GLU A 93 2.26 11.58 28.86
N GLY A 94 2.84 12.11 27.78
CA GLY A 94 4.29 12.19 27.63
C GLY A 94 4.98 10.90 27.19
N ARG A 95 4.24 9.87 26.79
CA ARG A 95 4.79 8.55 26.45
C ARG A 95 4.28 8.04 25.10
N LEU A 96 5.15 7.34 24.37
CA LEU A 96 4.77 6.60 23.16
C LEU A 96 4.48 5.13 23.52
N THR A 97 3.35 4.64 23.07
CA THR A 97 2.92 3.25 23.21
C THR A 97 2.75 2.64 21.82
N ASP A 98 3.28 1.43 21.60
CA ASP A 98 3.14 0.74 20.32
C ASP A 98 1.67 0.43 20.04
N ASN A 99 1.22 0.76 18.84
CA ASN A 99 -0.15 0.64 18.37
C ASN A 99 -0.19 -0.09 17.00
N GLY A 100 0.76 -0.99 16.77
CA GLY A 100 0.85 -1.83 15.58
C GLY A 100 1.41 -1.11 14.36
N VAL A 101 0.76 -1.30 13.22
CA VAL A 101 1.26 -0.92 11.90
C VAL A 101 0.18 -0.16 11.12
N LEU A 102 0.59 0.91 10.45
CA LEU A 102 -0.24 1.69 9.53
C LEU A 102 0.32 1.56 8.11
N ASN A 103 -0.52 1.09 7.19
CA ASN A 103 -0.21 1.04 5.76
C ASN A 103 -0.69 2.33 5.10
N ILE A 104 0.21 3.01 4.38
CA ILE A 104 -0.08 4.27 3.70
C ILE A 104 0.32 4.20 2.23
N ASP A 105 -0.54 4.69 1.34
CA ASP A 105 -0.23 4.82 -0.08
C ASP A 105 0.86 5.90 -0.29
N PRO A 106 1.98 5.59 -0.99
CA PRO A 106 3.04 6.56 -1.27
C PRO A 106 2.59 7.80 -1.99
N GLU A 107 1.48 7.75 -2.73
CA GLU A 107 0.91 8.89 -3.46
C GLU A 107 0.60 10.09 -2.54
N LEU A 108 0.49 9.89 -1.23
CA LEU A 108 0.32 10.97 -0.26
C LEU A 108 1.57 11.83 -0.03
N PHE A 109 2.74 11.41 -0.52
CA PHE A 109 4.01 12.09 -0.24
C PHE A 109 4.74 12.49 -1.52
N GLU A 110 5.10 13.77 -1.63
CA GLU A 110 5.95 14.27 -2.72
C GLU A 110 7.37 13.69 -2.70
N LYS A 111 7.85 13.34 -1.50
CA LYS A 111 9.18 12.76 -1.27
C LYS A 111 9.03 11.39 -0.64
N PRO A 112 9.83 10.40 -1.06
CA PRO A 112 9.76 9.08 -0.47
C PRO A 112 10.16 9.12 1.02
N LEU A 113 9.40 8.40 1.83
CA LEU A 113 9.72 8.20 3.24
C LEU A 113 10.91 7.25 3.36
N LYS A 114 11.80 7.50 4.34
CA LYS A 114 13.00 6.67 4.55
C LYS A 114 12.88 5.82 5.80
N SER A 115 12.61 6.46 6.93
CA SER A 115 12.61 5.91 8.29
C SER A 115 11.46 6.54 9.06
N ALA A 116 10.25 6.40 8.51
CA ALA A 116 9.06 7.05 9.04
C ALA A 116 8.30 6.18 10.05
N ILE A 117 7.64 6.85 10.98
CA ILE A 117 6.68 6.27 11.94
C ILE A 117 5.39 7.09 11.89
N CYS A 118 4.29 6.47 12.30
CA CYS A 118 3.04 7.18 12.57
C CYS A 118 2.91 7.38 14.08
N VAL A 119 2.63 8.60 14.51
CA VAL A 119 2.29 8.91 15.91
C VAL A 119 0.90 9.48 15.96
N LYS A 120 0.00 8.80 16.66
CA LYS A 120 -1.37 9.26 16.92
C LYS A 120 -1.38 10.08 18.19
N ASN A 121 -1.92 11.28 18.12
CA ASN A 121 -2.18 12.12 19.29
C ASN A 121 -3.55 12.78 19.10
N GLU A 122 -4.41 12.65 20.11
CA GLU A 122 -5.82 13.07 20.03
C GLU A 122 -6.52 12.49 18.79
N SER A 123 -7.14 13.32 17.95
CA SER A 123 -7.83 12.95 16.71
C SER A 123 -6.95 13.06 15.46
N LYS A 124 -5.62 13.14 15.62
CA LYS A 124 -4.68 13.35 14.51
C LYS A 124 -3.62 12.26 14.46
N SER A 125 -3.21 11.93 13.24
CA SER A 125 -2.09 11.03 12.94
C SER A 125 -0.96 11.82 12.31
N TYR A 126 0.21 11.77 12.92
CA TYR A 126 1.41 12.51 12.54
C TYR A 126 2.42 11.56 11.92
N ILE A 127 2.66 11.71 10.62
CA ILE A 127 3.70 10.95 9.92
C ILE A 127 5.03 11.65 10.15
N THR A 128 5.97 10.92 10.76
CA THR A 128 7.19 11.49 11.33
C THR A 128 8.41 10.76 10.81
N GLU A 129 9.35 11.49 10.19
CA GLU A 129 10.62 10.97 9.68
C GLU A 129 11.68 11.03 10.79
N LYS A 130 12.19 9.88 11.24
CA LYS A 130 13.07 9.78 12.40
C LYS A 130 14.44 10.38 12.16
N ASP A 131 14.98 10.17 10.96
CA ASP A 131 16.33 10.56 10.59
C ASP A 131 16.36 11.90 9.83
N ALA A 132 15.35 12.74 10.05
CA ALA A 132 15.28 14.06 9.43
C ALA A 132 16.39 14.98 9.98
N PRO A 133 17.11 15.72 9.12
CA PRO A 133 18.06 16.72 9.58
C PRO A 133 17.33 17.83 10.35
N LEU A 134 17.99 18.37 11.37
CA LEU A 134 17.45 19.47 12.16
C LEU A 134 17.15 20.67 11.27
N ALA A 135 15.91 21.16 11.37
CA ALA A 135 15.37 22.26 10.60
C ALA A 135 14.11 22.79 11.31
N ASP A 136 13.66 23.96 10.93
CA ASP A 136 12.41 24.53 11.43
C ASP A 136 11.21 23.63 11.07
N GLY A 137 10.22 23.61 11.94
CA GLY A 137 8.96 22.90 11.72
C GLY A 137 8.42 22.20 12.96
N LEU A 138 7.45 21.31 12.74
CA LEU A 138 6.85 20.49 13.79
C LEU A 138 7.66 19.21 14.01
N TRP A 139 8.01 18.94 15.26
CA TRP A 139 8.82 17.79 15.67
C TRP A 139 8.18 17.02 16.81
N ILE A 140 8.51 15.74 16.88
CA ILE A 140 8.35 14.94 18.09
C ILE A 140 9.67 15.01 18.84
N VAL A 141 9.62 15.49 20.08
CA VAL A 141 10.79 15.68 20.93
C VAL A 141 10.59 15.00 22.27
N ASP A 142 11.70 14.63 22.88
CA ASP A 142 11.79 14.13 24.25
C ASP A 142 12.56 15.17 25.08
N VAL A 143 11.86 15.74 26.06
CA VAL A 143 12.41 16.72 27.00
C VAL A 143 12.43 16.04 28.37
N GLU A 144 13.62 15.64 28.82
CA GLU A 144 13.84 14.98 30.12
C GLU A 144 12.94 13.75 30.37
N GLY A 145 12.63 12.98 29.33
CA GLY A 145 11.78 11.79 29.38
C GLY A 145 10.32 12.04 29.03
N ALA A 146 9.90 13.30 28.88
CA ALA A 146 8.55 13.68 28.48
C ALA A 146 8.47 13.91 26.96
N ILE A 147 7.82 12.99 26.25
CA ILE A 147 7.64 13.06 24.81
C ILE A 147 6.48 14.00 24.46
N SER A 148 6.69 14.92 23.53
CA SER A 148 5.63 15.83 23.06
C SER A 148 5.84 16.29 21.61
N LEU A 149 4.77 16.80 21.01
CA LEU A 149 4.82 17.53 19.73
C LEU A 149 5.16 18.99 20.00
N ARG A 150 6.19 19.51 19.33
CA ARG A 150 6.69 20.89 19.50
C ARG A 150 7.04 21.51 18.17
N GLU A 151 6.77 22.81 18.04
CA GLU A 151 7.29 23.61 16.93
C GLU A 151 8.71 24.05 17.29
N LEU A 152 9.69 23.70 16.44
CA LEU A 152 11.09 24.06 16.62
C LEU A 152 11.47 25.16 15.62
N THR A 153 12.21 26.14 16.10
CA THR A 153 12.90 27.14 15.26
C THR A 153 14.38 27.14 15.62
N VAL A 154 15.25 26.97 14.63
CA VAL A 154 16.70 26.95 14.80
C VAL A 154 17.21 28.38 14.95
N LEU A 155 17.91 28.63 16.05
CA LEU A 155 18.52 29.91 16.37
C LEU A 155 20.05 29.85 16.23
N PRO A 156 20.72 30.98 15.94
CA PRO A 156 22.18 31.06 15.96
C PRO A 156 22.79 30.56 17.27
N GLY A 157 24.01 30.02 17.18
CA GLY A 157 24.73 29.51 18.36
C GLY A 157 24.25 28.13 18.85
N LYS A 158 23.72 27.29 17.95
CA LYS A 158 23.21 25.94 18.26
C LYS A 158 22.08 25.95 19.31
N ARG A 159 21.17 26.91 19.17
CA ARG A 159 20.00 27.07 20.05
C ARG A 159 18.73 26.73 19.30
N LEU A 160 17.70 26.40 20.06
CA LEU A 160 16.35 26.14 19.58
C LEU A 160 15.38 27.02 20.34
N HIS A 161 14.43 27.59 19.62
CA HIS A 161 13.17 28.04 20.21
C HIS A 161 12.17 26.89 20.13
N VAL A 162 11.57 26.54 21.27
CA VAL A 162 10.67 25.39 21.42
C VAL A 162 9.28 25.88 21.82
N ALA A 163 8.32 25.79 20.91
CA ALA A 163 6.93 26.23 21.10
C ALA A 163 5.92 25.06 21.01
N GLY A 164 4.63 25.35 21.20
CA GLY A 164 3.54 24.35 21.15
C GLY A 164 3.12 23.77 22.51
N GLY A 165 3.86 24.07 23.58
CA GLY A 165 3.40 23.85 24.96
C GLY A 165 2.63 25.05 25.53
N LYS A 166 2.32 25.04 26.83
CA LYS A 166 1.70 26.19 27.52
C LYS A 166 2.57 27.44 27.50
N VAL A 167 3.89 27.27 27.59
CA VAL A 167 4.88 28.35 27.57
C VAL A 167 6.03 27.92 26.66
N PRO A 168 6.45 28.76 25.70
CA PRO A 168 7.63 28.50 24.88
C PRO A 168 8.92 28.73 25.68
N PHE A 169 10.01 28.10 25.26
CA PHE A 169 11.32 28.29 25.88
C PHE A 169 12.44 28.21 24.84
N GLU A 170 13.66 28.51 25.26
CA GLU A 170 14.85 28.28 24.45
C GLU A 170 15.84 27.37 25.16
N CYS A 171 16.51 26.51 24.40
CA CYS A 171 17.53 25.59 24.91
C CYS A 171 18.62 25.38 23.86
N GLY A 172 19.74 24.76 24.25
CA GLY A 172 20.70 24.20 23.31
C GLY A 172 20.09 23.02 22.52
N ILE A 173 20.64 22.73 21.34
CA ILE A 173 20.24 21.55 20.54
C ILE A 173 20.50 20.22 21.27
N ASP A 174 21.47 20.20 22.18
CA ASP A 174 21.88 19.00 22.93
C ASP A 174 21.08 18.82 24.24
N GLU A 175 20.24 19.80 24.60
CA GLU A 175 19.41 19.77 25.82
C GLU A 175 18.06 19.06 25.62
N ILE A 176 17.67 18.81 24.37
CA ILE A 176 16.47 18.05 24.02
C ILE A 176 16.82 16.97 23.00
N LYS A 177 16.08 15.86 23.02
CA LYS A 177 16.25 14.81 22.03
C LYS A 177 15.16 14.91 20.97
N THR A 178 15.56 15.02 19.70
CA THR A 178 14.63 14.93 18.58
C THR A 178 14.35 13.46 18.27
N ILE A 179 13.07 13.08 18.22
CA ILE A 179 12.63 11.73 17.83
C ILE A 179 12.41 11.66 16.32
N GLY A 180 11.89 12.75 15.74
CA GLY A 180 11.73 12.90 14.30
C GLY A 180 10.91 14.12 13.93
N ARG A 181 10.97 14.49 12.66
CA ARG A 181 10.24 15.66 12.11
C ARG A 181 8.94 15.22 11.47
N VAL A 182 7.85 15.93 11.75
CA VAL A 182 6.56 15.68 11.13
C VAL A 182 6.61 16.10 9.66
N VAL A 183 6.23 15.19 8.77
CA VAL A 183 6.19 15.39 7.31
C VAL A 183 4.78 15.32 6.73
N GLY A 184 3.81 14.83 7.50
CA GLY A 184 2.41 14.79 7.11
C GLY A 184 1.50 14.68 8.32
N ILE A 185 0.28 15.24 8.21
CA ILE A 185 -0.73 15.18 9.26
C ILE A 185 -2.05 14.75 8.61
N TYR A 186 -2.65 13.70 9.16
CA TYR A 186 -4.01 13.30 8.85
C TYR A 186 -4.93 13.64 10.02
N SER A 187 -6.10 14.18 9.72
CA SER A 187 -7.15 14.48 10.69
C SER A 187 -8.51 14.22 10.08
N GLU A 188 -9.41 13.61 10.85
CA GLU A 188 -10.82 13.49 10.48
C GLU A 188 -11.53 14.83 10.63
N ILE A 189 -12.44 15.16 9.71
CA ILE A 189 -13.32 16.31 9.80
C ILE A 189 -14.71 15.75 10.10
N ASN A 190 -15.23 16.05 11.29
CA ASN A 190 -16.60 15.73 11.71
C ASN A 190 -17.56 16.87 11.40
#